data_AF-A0AAN4NMZ7-F1
#
_entry.id   AF-A0AAN4NMZ7-F1
#
_cell.length_a   1.000
_cell.length_b   1.000
_cell.length_c   1.000
_cell.angle_alpha   90.00
_cell.angle_beta   90.00
_cell.angle_gamma   90.00
#
_symmetry.space_group_name_H-M   'P 1'
#
loop_
_entity.id
_entity.type
_entity.pdbx_description
1 polymer ?
#
loop_
_entity_poly.entity_id
_entity_poly.type
_entity_poly.pdbx_seq_one_letter_code
_entity_poly.pdbx_strand_id
1 'polypeptide(L)'
;MDKRRTIAFKLNPDVNQTDKIVCDTLDSIPQGERSRLNRAALTAGLALYRQDPRTPFLLCELLTKETTFSDIVNILRSLFPKEMADFNSSIVTQSSSQQEQKSDEETKKNAMKLIN
;
A
#
# COMPACT_ATOMS: atom_id res chain seq x y z
N MET A 1 33.08 -3.10 17.67
CA MET A 1 31.90 -3.54 18.46
C MET A 1 30.70 -3.51 17.54
N ASP A 2 30.00 -4.64 17.38
CA ASP A 2 28.82 -4.70 16.52
C ASP A 2 27.69 -3.88 17.16
N LYS A 3 27.17 -2.88 16.44
CA LYS A 3 26.12 -1.98 16.92
C LYS A 3 24.70 -2.50 16.63
N ARG A 4 24.58 -3.67 16.00
CA ARG A 4 23.28 -4.24 15.61
C ARG A 4 22.53 -4.74 16.84
N ARG A 5 21.22 -4.49 16.87
CA ARG A 5 20.30 -5.01 17.89
C ARG A 5 19.57 -6.24 17.33
N THR A 6 19.62 -7.34 18.08
CA THR A 6 18.78 -8.51 17.81
C THR A 6 17.38 -8.28 18.40
N ILE A 7 16.35 -8.53 17.59
CA ILE A 7 14.94 -8.47 18.00
C ILE A 7 14.35 -9.84 17.70
N ALA A 8 13.67 -10.45 18.67
CA ALA A 8 13.07 -11.76 18.54
C ALA A 8 11.60 -11.73 18.99
N PHE A 9 10.75 -12.36 18.19
CA PHE A 9 9.33 -12.56 18.49
C PHE A 9 9.03 -14.05 18.32
N LYS A 10 8.03 -14.55 19.06
CA LYS A 10 7.53 -15.91 18.92
C LYS A 10 6.16 -15.84 18.24
N LEU A 11 5.96 -16.69 17.24
CA LEU A 11 4.69 -16.88 16.54
C LEU A 11 4.15 -18.25 16.93
N ASN A 12 2.82 -18.36 17.08
CA ASN A 12 2.14 -19.59 17.47
C ASN A 12 1.19 -20.04 16.33
N PRO A 13 1.71 -20.67 15.26
CA PRO A 13 0.92 -21.00 14.07
C PRO A 13 -0.20 -22.02 14.33
N ASP A 14 -0.10 -22.81 15.40
CA ASP A 14 -1.12 -23.80 15.78
C ASP A 14 -2.34 -23.17 16.46
N VAL A 15 -2.20 -21.95 16.98
CA VAL A 15 -3.23 -21.24 17.75
C VAL A 15 -3.74 -20.01 16.99
N ASN A 16 -2.86 -19.31 16.29
CA ASN A 16 -3.18 -18.08 15.58
C ASN A 16 -3.03 -18.29 14.06
N GLN A 17 -4.14 -18.10 13.34
CA GLN A 17 -4.18 -18.26 11.89
C GLN A 17 -3.31 -17.22 11.17
N THR A 18 -3.21 -15.99 11.69
CA THR A 18 -2.34 -14.95 11.14
C THR A 18 -0.88 -15.34 11.26
N ASP A 19 -0.47 -15.86 12.42
CA ASP A 19 0.88 -16.39 12.64
C ASP A 19 1.19 -17.55 11.70
N LYS A 20 0.20 -18.42 11.44
CA LYS A 20 0.32 -19.49 10.46
C LYS A 20 0.59 -18.94 9.05
N ILE A 21 -0.17 -17.93 8.61
CA ILE A 21 0.04 -17.30 7.29
C ILE A 21 1.43 -16.68 7.19
N VAL A 22 1.91 -16.02 8.27
CA VAL A 22 3.25 -15.46 8.31
C VAL A 22 4.32 -16.56 8.18
N CYS A 23 4.20 -17.66 8.94
CA CYS A 23 5.11 -18.79 8.85
C CYS A 23 5.10 -19.42 7.45
N ASP A 24 3.92 -19.74 6.91
CA ASP A 24 3.74 -20.33 5.57
C ASP A 24 4.39 -19.41 4.49
N THR A 25 4.19 -18.10 4.60
CA THR A 25 4.78 -17.10 3.69
C THR A 25 6.30 -17.09 3.80
N LEU A 26 6.86 -17.02 5.02
CA LEU A 26 8.31 -17.01 5.22
C LEU A 26 8.96 -18.30 4.72
N ASP A 27 8.29 -19.44 4.85
CA ASP A 27 8.81 -20.73 4.38
C ASP A 27 8.89 -20.83 2.86
N SER A 28 7.99 -20.15 2.14
CA SER A 28 8.06 -20.03 0.68
C SER A 28 9.22 -19.15 0.16
N ILE A 29 9.80 -18.30 1.02
CA ILE A 29 10.85 -17.36 0.65
C ILE A 29 12.24 -18.00 0.85
N PRO A 30 13.20 -17.83 -0.09
CA PRO A 30 14.57 -18.30 0.08
C PRO A 30 15.21 -17.78 1.37
N GLN A 31 15.95 -18.64 2.07
CA GLN A 31 16.51 -18.34 3.40
C GLN A 31 17.32 -17.04 3.45
N GLY A 32 18.12 -16.74 2.41
CA GLY A 32 18.92 -15.51 2.32
C GLY A 32 18.09 -14.22 2.28
N GLU A 33 16.85 -14.30 1.79
CA GLU A 33 15.96 -13.14 1.60
C GLU A 33 15.02 -12.92 2.80
N ARG A 34 14.78 -13.94 3.63
CA ARG A 34 13.86 -13.85 4.80
C ARG A 34 14.23 -12.71 5.75
N SER A 35 15.53 -12.52 6.00
CA SER A 35 16.00 -11.42 6.86
C SER A 35 15.70 -10.05 6.25
N ARG A 36 15.84 -9.90 4.93
CA ARG A 36 15.52 -8.65 4.23
C ARG A 36 14.02 -8.36 4.29
N LEU A 37 13.19 -9.38 4.02
CA LEU A 37 11.73 -9.27 4.10
C LEU A 37 11.25 -8.89 5.50
N ASN A 38 11.71 -9.58 6.55
CA ASN A 38 11.28 -9.30 7.93
C ASN A 38 11.65 -7.88 8.38
N ARG A 39 12.82 -7.37 8.00
CA ARG A 39 13.18 -5.98 8.27
C ARG A 39 12.25 -5.01 7.54
N ALA A 40 11.96 -5.25 6.26
CA ALA A 40 11.04 -4.41 5.49
C ALA A 40 9.63 -4.42 6.08
N ALA A 41 9.10 -5.59 6.44
CA ALA A 41 7.79 -5.72 7.07
C ALA A 41 7.71 -4.99 8.42
N LEU A 42 8.73 -5.15 9.28
CA LEU A 42 8.80 -4.44 10.56
C LEU A 42 8.85 -2.91 10.37
N THR A 43 9.68 -2.43 9.44
CA THR A 43 9.79 -1.00 9.15
C THR A 43 8.51 -0.43 8.54
N ALA A 44 7.86 -1.17 7.63
CA ALA A 44 6.59 -0.76 7.04
C ALA A 44 5.47 -0.67 8.09
N GLY A 45 5.34 -1.67 8.97
CA GLY A 45 4.39 -1.64 10.08
C GLY A 45 4.63 -0.45 11.02
N LEU A 46 5.89 -0.12 11.30
CA LEU A 46 6.23 1.06 12.09
C LEU A 46 5.92 2.38 11.36
N ALA A 47 6.11 2.44 10.04
CA ALA A 47 5.74 3.62 9.25
C ALA A 47 4.22 3.87 9.31
N LEU A 48 3.42 2.81 9.24
CA LEU A 48 1.96 2.87 9.39
C LEU A 48 1.56 3.28 10.81
N TYR A 49 2.23 2.74 11.84
CA TYR A 49 2.03 3.14 13.23
C TYR A 49 2.22 4.64 13.47
N ARG A 50 3.18 5.27 12.76
CA ARG A 50 3.42 6.72 12.86
C ARG A 50 2.30 7.57 12.28
N GLN A 51 1.49 7.03 11.37
CA GLN A 51 0.33 7.74 10.82
C GLN A 51 -0.88 7.58 11.75
N ASP A 52 -1.21 6.35 12.14
CA ASP A 52 -2.18 6.06 13.20
C ASP A 52 -1.77 4.79 13.95
N PRO A 53 -1.65 4.82 15.30
CA PRO A 53 -1.21 3.69 16.11
C PRO A 53 -2.01 2.40 15.92
N ARG A 54 -3.28 2.48 15.51
CA ARG A 54 -4.20 1.34 15.35
C ARG A 54 -4.00 0.62 14.02
N THR A 55 -3.49 1.31 13.01
CA THR A 55 -3.34 0.79 11.64
C THR A 55 -2.65 -0.57 11.56
N PRO A 56 -1.42 -0.77 12.10
CA PRO A 56 -0.75 -2.06 11.97
C PRO A 56 -1.53 -3.19 12.65
N PHE A 57 -2.18 -2.92 13.79
CA PHE A 57 -2.96 -3.94 14.50
C PHE A 57 -4.21 -4.33 13.72
N LEU A 58 -4.93 -3.36 13.15
CA LEU A 58 -6.11 -3.63 12.33
C LEU A 58 -5.76 -4.38 11.04
N LEU A 59 -4.63 -4.06 10.42
CA LEU A 59 -4.16 -4.79 9.25
C LEU A 59 -3.72 -6.22 9.58
N CYS A 60 -3.12 -6.44 10.76
CA CYS A 60 -2.82 -7.80 11.23
C CYS A 60 -4.09 -8.62 11.50
N GLU A 61 -5.14 -8.00 12.06
CA GLU A 61 -6.42 -8.67 12.30
C GLU A 61 -7.14 -8.99 10.98
N LEU A 62 -7.01 -8.11 9.98
CA LEU A 62 -7.56 -8.33 8.64
C LEU A 62 -6.82 -9.44 7.87
N LEU A 63 -5.57 -9.74 8.22
CA LEU A 63 -4.71 -10.63 7.45
C LEU A 63 -5.25 -12.07 7.47
N THR A 64 -5.96 -12.41 6.39
CA THR A 64 -6.38 -13.75 6.02
C THR A 64 -5.72 -14.17 4.70
N LYS A 65 -5.91 -15.43 4.29
CA LYS A 65 -5.39 -15.95 3.01
C LYS A 65 -5.96 -15.22 1.79
N GLU A 66 -7.15 -14.64 1.93
CA GLU A 66 -7.89 -13.97 0.85
C GLU A 66 -7.88 -12.44 1.00
N THR A 67 -6.98 -11.89 1.82
CA THR A 67 -6.91 -10.44 2.03
C THR A 67 -6.70 -9.72 0.72
N THR A 68 -7.66 -8.92 0.30
CA THR A 68 -7.58 -8.19 -0.95
C THR A 68 -7.03 -6.78 -0.74
N PHE A 69 -6.56 -6.17 -1.81
CA PHE A 69 -6.19 -4.76 -1.80
C PHE A 69 -7.36 -3.85 -1.38
N SER A 70 -8.58 -4.18 -1.82
CA SER A 70 -9.80 -3.44 -1.46
C SER A 70 -10.04 -3.41 0.05
N ASP A 71 -9.81 -4.54 0.73
CA ASP A 71 -9.99 -4.64 2.19
C ASP A 71 -9.02 -3.73 2.93
N ILE A 72 -7.76 -3.72 2.50
CA ILE A 72 -6.72 -2.84 3.03
C ILE A 72 -7.11 -1.37 2.83
N VAL A 73 -7.53 -1.00 1.61
CA VAL A 73 -7.94 0.39 1.32
C VAL A 73 -9.16 0.80 2.14
N ASN A 74 -10.11 -0.11 2.38
CA ASN A 74 -11.29 0.20 3.19
C ASN A 74 -10.93 0.49 4.65
N ILE A 75 -9.99 -0.26 5.23
CA ILE A 75 -9.45 0.07 6.57
C ILE A 75 -8.77 1.43 6.55
N LEU A 76 -7.93 1.70 5.55
CA LEU A 76 -7.22 2.98 5.46
C LEU A 76 -8.19 4.16 5.26
N ARG A 77 -9.27 4.01 4.49
CA ARG A 77 -10.32 5.04 4.37
C ARG A 77 -11.04 5.31 5.68
N SER A 78 -11.25 4.27 6.49
CA SER A 78 -11.87 4.41 7.81
C SER A 78 -10.96 5.17 8.78
N LEU A 79 -9.65 4.92 8.73
CA LEU A 79 -8.66 5.57 9.59
C LEU A 79 -8.26 6.98 9.13
N PHE A 80 -8.19 7.20 7.82
CA PHE A 80 -7.69 8.42 7.18
C PHE A 80 -8.69 9.01 6.17
N PRO A 81 -9.91 9.39 6.61
CA PRO A 81 -10.97 9.82 5.69
C PRO A 81 -10.62 11.14 4.98
N LYS A 82 -9.85 12.03 5.62
CA LYS A 82 -9.48 13.34 5.06
C LYS A 82 -8.41 13.19 3.98
N GLU A 83 -7.36 12.44 4.28
CA GLU A 83 -6.26 12.14 3.37
C GLU A 83 -6.75 11.43 2.11
N MET A 84 -7.74 10.54 2.25
CA MET A 84 -8.39 9.87 1.12
C MET A 84 -9.28 10.81 0.30
N ALA A 85 -9.95 11.78 0.94
CA ALA A 85 -10.71 12.80 0.21
C ALA A 85 -9.77 13.71 -0.61
N ASP A 86 -8.62 14.09 -0.05
CA ASP A 86 -7.60 14.89 -0.72
C ASP A 86 -6.92 14.12 -1.86
N PHE A 87 -6.74 12.81 -1.72
CA PHE A 87 -6.24 11.95 -2.80
C PHE A 87 -7.21 11.89 -3.98
N ASN A 88 -8.52 11.78 -3.70
CA ASN A 88 -9.54 11.75 -4.74
C ASN A 88 -9.71 13.10 -5.44
N SER A 89 -9.62 14.22 -4.73
CA SER A 89 -9.70 15.55 -5.34
C SER A 89 -8.52 15.82 -6.28
N SER A 90 -7.33 15.32 -5.93
CA SER A 90 -6.11 15.42 -6.74
C SER A 90 -6.21 14.61 -8.04
N ILE A 91 -6.82 13.41 -8.01
CA ILE A 91 -7.07 12.59 -9.20
C ILE A 91 -8.04 13.30 -10.16
N VAL A 92 -9.15 13.83 -9.65
CA VAL A 92 -10.14 14.55 -10.47
C VAL A 92 -9.49 15.74 -11.20
N THR A 93 -8.61 16.47 -10.53
CA THR A 93 -7.92 17.64 -11.11
C THR A 93 -6.92 17.26 -12.21
N GLN A 94 -6.27 16.09 -12.12
CA GLN A 94 -5.35 15.60 -13.16
C GLN A 94 -6.09 15.02 -14.38
N SER A 95 -7.27 14.43 -14.21
CA SER A 95 -8.08 13.96 -15.34
C SER A 95 -8.67 15.09 -16.18
N SER A 96 -9.06 16.21 -15.57
CA SER A 96 -9.61 17.37 -16.29
C SER A 96 -8.57 18.06 -17.18
N SER A 97 -7.32 18.15 -16.71
CA SER A 97 -6.23 18.80 -17.43
C SER A 97 -5.76 18.02 -18.67
N GLN A 98 -5.96 16.69 -18.70
CA GLN A 98 -5.69 15.88 -19.90
C GLN A 98 -6.79 16.00 -20.97
N GLN A 99 -8.03 16.29 -20.60
CA GLN A 99 -9.13 16.48 -21.56
C GLN A 99 -9.05 17.84 -22.27
N GLU A 100 -8.68 18.91 -21.56
CA GLU A 100 -8.49 20.25 -22.15
C GLU A 100 -7.32 20.28 -23.16
N GLN A 101 -6.18 19.67 -22.84
CA GLN A 101 -5.04 19.62 -23.76
C GLN A 101 -5.32 18.82 -25.04
N LYS A 102 -6.15 17.76 -24.94
CA LYS A 102 -6.51 16.94 -26.11
C LYS A 102 -7.49 17.67 -27.03
N SER A 103 -8.43 18.43 -26.46
CA SER A 103 -9.37 19.29 -27.19
C SER A 103 -8.66 20.41 -27.98
N ASP A 104 -7.67 21.06 -27.37
CA ASP A 104 -6.94 22.16 -28.01
C ASP A 104 -6.05 21.68 -29.17
N GLU A 105 -5.42 20.52 -29.04
CA GLU A 105 -4.66 19.90 -30.12
C GLU A 105 -5.55 19.46 -31.29
N GLU A 106 -6.73 18.89 -31.00
CA GLU A 106 -7.67 18.46 -32.03
C GLU A 106 -8.26 19.64 -32.80
N THR A 107 -8.55 20.75 -32.09
CA THR A 107 -9.04 22.00 -32.69
C THR A 107 -8.00 22.66 -33.59
N LYS A 108 -6.73 22.70 -33.17
CA LYS A 108 -5.62 23.22 -34.01
C LYS A 108 -5.39 22.38 -35.26
N LYS A 109 -5.46 21.05 -35.13
CA LYS A 109 -5.23 20.12 -36.24
C LYS A 109 -6.32 20.20 -37.31
N ASN A 110 -7.56 20.48 -36.90
CA ASN A 110 -8.69 20.67 -37.82
C ASN A 110 -8.62 22.03 -38.54
N ALA A 111 -8.16 23.10 -37.87
CA ALA A 111 -7.97 24.40 -38.50
C ALA A 111 -6.86 24.40 -39.57
N MET A 112 -5.75 23.68 -39.34
CA MET A 112 -4.68 23.54 -40.32
C MET A 112 -5.08 22.78 -41.59
N LYS A 113 -6.10 21.91 -41.52
CA LYS A 113 -6.64 21.18 -42.68
C LYS A 113 -7.49 22.04 -43.62
N LEU A 114 -7.94 23.21 -43.18
CA LEU A 114 -8.80 24.11 -43.98
C LEU A 114 -8.01 25.12 -44.81
N ILE A 115 -6.68 25.15 -44.67
CA ILE A 115 -5.79 26.15 -45.31
C ILE A 115 -4.95 25.52 -46.46
N ASN A 116 -5.06 24.21 -46.68
CA ASN A 116 -4.51 23.50 -47.85
C ASN A 116 -5.62 23.00 -48.77
#